data_AF-A0A8B6EA66-F1
#
_entry.id   AF-A0A8B6EA66-F1
#
_cell.length_a   1.000
_cell.length_b   1.000
_cell.length_c   1.000
_cell.angle_alpha   90.00
_cell.angle_beta   90.00
_cell.angle_gamma   90.00
#
_symmetry.space_group_name_H-M   'P 1'
#
loop_
_entity.id
_entity.type
_entity.pdbx_description
1 polymer ?
#
loop_
_entity_poly.entity_id
_entity_poly.type
_entity_poly.pdbx_seq_one_letter_code
_entity_poly.pdbx_strand_id
1 'polypeptide(L)'
;NDDPRHMLLPNMNTTQTVAFSAYLSKSFDGSTFGTLREIVYDKLESNIGHAYNNYTGTFVAPVSGVYAFTWSVYVEGRPDGSGNQGEIAIELVVNAKVVGITHADTESINDDDSATGFVIKSVLMRSSNVSGDI
;
A
#
# COMPACT_ATOMS: atom_id res chain seq x y z
N ASN A 1 9.63 -1.63 55.77
CA ASN A 1 8.69 -2.45 54.97
C ASN A 1 8.24 -1.62 53.80
N ASP A 2 9.08 -1.57 52.76
CA ASP A 2 8.71 -1.01 51.46
C ASP A 2 7.89 -2.06 50.69
N ASP A 3 6.71 -1.70 50.18
CA ASP A 3 5.98 -2.48 49.17
C ASP A 3 6.26 -1.85 47.79
N PRO A 4 7.17 -2.42 46.98
CA PRO A 4 7.45 -1.87 45.67
C PRO A 4 6.53 -2.54 44.65
N ARG A 5 5.25 -2.18 44.68
CA ARG A 5 4.38 -2.35 43.52
C ARG A 5 4.17 -1.01 42.84
N HIS A 6 5.29 -0.48 42.33
CA HIS A 6 5.26 0.30 41.10
C HIS A 6 4.69 -0.62 40.03
N MET A 7 3.36 -0.60 39.87
CA MET A 7 2.72 -0.95 38.62
C MET A 7 3.37 -0.07 37.56
N LEU A 8 4.36 -0.61 36.87
CA LEU A 8 4.79 -0.09 35.59
C LEU A 8 3.55 -0.20 34.71
N LEU A 9 2.79 0.89 34.61
CA LEU A 9 1.93 1.08 33.44
C LEU A 9 2.84 0.78 32.24
N PRO A 10 2.43 -0.09 31.29
CA PRO A 10 3.21 -0.24 30.08
C PRO A 10 3.44 1.16 29.55
N ASN A 11 4.69 1.46 29.19
CA ASN A 11 5.08 2.75 28.69
C ASN A 11 4.35 2.92 27.35
N MET A 12 3.09 3.38 27.35
CA MET A 12 2.18 3.41 26.19
C MET A 12 2.61 4.42 25.13
N ASN A 13 3.79 5.03 25.27
CA ASN A 13 4.32 6.03 24.37
C ASN A 13 5.66 5.60 23.77
N THR A 14 5.80 4.34 23.35
CA THR A 14 6.71 4.09 22.22
C THR A 14 5.99 4.61 20.98
N THR A 15 6.34 5.81 20.53
CA THR A 15 5.99 6.26 19.18
C THR A 15 6.57 5.26 18.20
N GLN A 16 5.75 4.32 17.75
CA GLN A 16 6.12 3.36 16.72
C GLN A 16 6.28 4.15 15.42
N THR A 17 7.52 4.35 14.99
CA THR A 17 7.78 4.89 13.65
C THR A 17 7.35 3.85 12.62
N VAL A 18 6.54 4.27 11.65
CA VAL A 18 6.03 3.42 10.57
C VAL A 18 6.22 4.14 9.26
N ALA A 19 6.90 3.51 8.32
CA ALA A 19 7.06 4.01 6.97
C ALA A 19 7.43 2.84 6.04
N PHE A 20 6.93 2.87 4.81
CA PHE A 20 7.37 1.93 3.78
C PHE A 20 7.51 2.65 2.45
N SER A 21 8.36 2.09 1.59
CA SER A 21 8.46 2.44 0.17
C SER A 21 8.75 1.16 -0.60
N ALA A 22 7.99 0.91 -1.65
CA ALA A 22 8.07 -0.29 -2.45
C ALA A 22 7.75 0.01 -3.91
N TYR A 23 8.26 -0.80 -4.82
CA TYR A 23 8.03 -0.70 -6.25
C TYR A 23 7.90 -2.10 -6.88
N LEU A 24 7.38 -2.15 -8.11
CA LEU A 24 7.31 -3.39 -8.88
C LEU A 24 8.69 -3.69 -9.48
N SER A 25 9.19 -4.91 -9.31
CA SER A 25 10.49 -5.30 -9.88
C SER A 25 10.46 -5.48 -11.39
N LYS A 26 9.27 -5.61 -11.98
CA LYS A 26 9.05 -5.82 -13.41
C LYS A 26 7.81 -5.04 -13.88
N SER A 27 7.88 -4.53 -15.11
CA SER A 27 6.70 -4.08 -15.83
C SER A 27 5.75 -5.25 -16.08
N PHE A 28 4.49 -4.91 -16.26
CA PHE A 28 3.42 -5.86 -16.56
C PHE A 28 2.61 -5.33 -17.73
N ASP A 29 1.81 -6.21 -18.34
CA ASP A 29 0.86 -5.86 -19.38
C ASP A 29 -0.58 -6.05 -18.89
N GLY A 30 -1.55 -5.68 -19.73
CA GLY A 30 -2.98 -5.86 -19.43
C GLY A 30 -3.42 -7.32 -19.21
N SER A 31 -2.56 -8.31 -19.50
CA SER A 31 -2.83 -9.73 -19.20
C SER A 31 -2.40 -10.13 -17.79
N THR A 32 -1.55 -9.34 -17.16
CA THR A 32 -0.94 -9.65 -15.86
C THR A 32 -1.92 -9.39 -14.70
N PHE A 33 -2.76 -8.37 -14.82
CA PHE A 33 -3.80 -8.06 -13.85
C PHE A 33 -5.17 -8.15 -14.51
N GLY A 34 -5.97 -9.14 -14.13
CA GLY A 34 -7.41 -9.08 -14.40
C GLY A 34 -8.05 -7.87 -13.69
N THR A 35 -9.27 -7.53 -14.05
CA THR A 35 -10.07 -6.50 -13.37
C THR A 35 -10.20 -6.86 -11.88
N LEU A 36 -9.68 -6.00 -10.99
CA LEU A 36 -9.75 -6.10 -9.52
C LEU A 36 -8.75 -7.08 -8.85
N ARG A 37 -7.45 -6.91 -9.08
CA ARG A 37 -6.39 -7.61 -8.30
C ARG A 37 -5.59 -6.63 -7.44
N GLU A 38 -5.17 -7.10 -6.26
CA GLU A 38 -4.25 -6.38 -5.39
C GLU A 38 -2.89 -6.26 -6.09
N ILE A 39 -2.36 -5.03 -6.19
CA ILE A 39 -1.03 -4.79 -6.74
C ILE A 39 0.00 -5.09 -5.66
N VAL A 40 0.82 -6.10 -5.90
CA VAL A 40 1.91 -6.48 -5.00
C VAL A 40 3.18 -5.78 -5.45
N TYR A 41 3.50 -4.63 -4.84
CA TYR A 41 4.83 -4.04 -4.99
C TYR A 41 5.84 -4.93 -4.26
N ASP A 42 6.52 -5.78 -5.01
CA ASP A 42 7.28 -6.93 -4.52
C ASP A 42 8.67 -6.53 -3.99
N LYS A 43 9.18 -5.38 -4.42
CA LYS A 43 10.51 -4.89 -4.06
C LYS A 43 10.41 -3.76 -3.04
N LEU A 44 11.02 -3.97 -1.87
CA LEU A 44 11.06 -3.00 -0.77
C LEU A 44 12.33 -2.13 -0.85
N GLU A 45 12.15 -0.81 -0.79
CA GLU A 45 13.22 0.16 -0.50
C GLU A 45 13.32 0.41 1.02
N SER A 46 12.18 0.50 1.70
CA SER A 46 12.10 0.66 3.16
C SER A 46 10.82 0.03 3.70
N ASN A 47 10.85 -0.48 4.94
CA ASN A 47 9.69 -1.06 5.61
C ASN A 47 9.84 -0.97 7.14
N ILE A 48 9.98 0.25 7.66
CA ILE A 48 10.11 0.55 9.08
C ILE A 48 8.81 0.16 9.79
N GLY A 49 8.92 -0.68 10.82
CA GLY A 49 7.78 -1.22 11.55
C GLY A 49 7.12 -2.43 10.87
N HIS A 50 7.66 -2.89 9.72
CA HIS A 50 7.22 -4.11 9.01
C HIS A 50 5.71 -4.16 8.73
N ALA A 51 5.11 -3.01 8.46
CA ALA A 51 3.67 -2.85 8.32
C ALA A 51 3.16 -3.15 6.90
N TYR A 52 4.03 -3.16 5.89
CA TYR A 52 3.67 -3.55 4.52
C TYR A 52 4.17 -4.97 4.20
N ASN A 53 3.29 -5.80 3.63
CA ASN A 53 3.59 -7.16 3.21
C ASN A 53 3.81 -7.23 1.69
N ASN A 54 5.07 -7.40 1.25
CA ASN A 54 5.42 -7.46 -0.17
C ASN A 54 5.09 -8.81 -0.85
N TYR A 55 4.44 -9.75 -0.15
CA TYR A 55 3.85 -10.94 -0.74
C TYR A 55 2.36 -10.78 -1.03
N THR A 56 1.67 -9.90 -0.29
CA THR A 56 0.23 -9.67 -0.46
C THR A 56 -0.09 -8.30 -1.06
N GLY A 57 0.80 -7.31 -0.96
CA GLY A 57 0.50 -5.92 -1.36
C GLY A 57 -0.22 -5.11 -0.28
N THR A 58 -0.40 -5.68 0.91
CA THR A 58 -1.24 -5.10 1.96
C THR A 58 -0.41 -4.36 3.01
N PHE A 59 -0.83 -3.14 3.34
CA PHE A 59 -0.37 -2.41 4.53
C PHE A 59 -1.35 -2.64 5.69
N VAL A 60 -0.82 -2.98 6.88
CA VAL A 60 -1.59 -3.10 8.12
C VAL A 60 -1.08 -2.08 9.13
N ALA A 61 -1.93 -1.12 9.49
CA ALA A 61 -1.59 -0.11 10.50
C ALA A 61 -1.26 -0.78 11.84
N PRO A 62 -0.01 -0.67 12.34
CA PRO A 62 0.38 -1.28 13.61
C PRO A 62 -0.07 -0.43 14.82
N VAL A 63 -0.51 0.80 14.59
CA VAL A 63 -1.09 1.70 15.58
C VAL A 63 -2.24 2.48 14.93
N SER A 64 -3.24 2.89 15.71
CA SER A 64 -4.28 3.80 15.19
C SER A 64 -3.67 5.17 14.97
N GLY A 65 -3.87 5.77 13.80
CA GLY A 65 -3.21 7.03 13.47
C GLY A 65 -3.61 7.61 12.14
N VAL A 66 -2.99 8.73 11.79
CA VAL A 66 -3.09 9.35 10.47
C VAL A 66 -1.92 8.90 9.63
N TYR A 67 -2.21 8.39 8.44
CA TYR A 67 -1.23 7.90 7.48
C TYR A 67 -1.33 8.68 6.18
N ALA A 68 -0.18 8.91 5.55
CA ALA A 68 -0.08 9.46 4.21
C ALA A 68 0.31 8.33 3.26
N PHE A 69 -0.46 8.18 2.18
CA PHE A 69 -0.20 7.22 1.11
C PHE A 69 -0.01 7.99 -0.19
N THR A 70 1.04 7.63 -0.91
CA THR A 70 1.30 8.12 -2.27
C THR A 70 1.61 6.93 -3.15
N TRP A 71 1.14 6.96 -4.38
CA TRP A 71 1.49 5.96 -5.39
C TRP A 71 1.56 6.64 -6.74
N SER A 72 2.45 6.16 -7.59
CA SER A 72 2.61 6.64 -8.95
C SER A 72 2.53 5.44 -9.88
N VAL A 73 1.93 5.67 -11.04
CA VAL A 73 1.88 4.71 -12.12
C VAL A 73 2.35 5.37 -13.40
N TYR A 74 2.99 4.57 -14.24
CA TYR A 74 3.47 4.94 -15.55
C TYR A 74 3.02 3.86 -16.52
N VAL A 75 2.51 4.28 -17.67
CA VAL A 75 2.07 3.43 -18.77
C VAL A 75 2.69 3.92 -20.07
N GLU A 76 2.89 2.98 -20.98
CA GLU A 76 3.45 3.25 -22.31
C GLU A 76 2.59 2.57 -23.38
N GLY A 77 2.31 3.30 -24.47
CA GLY A 77 1.67 2.77 -25.66
C GLY A 77 2.69 2.01 -26.49
N ARG A 78 2.91 0.72 -26.20
CA ARG A 78 3.98 -0.05 -26.84
C ARG A 78 3.68 -0.38 -28.32
N PRO A 79 4.69 -0.26 -29.22
CA PRO A 79 4.58 -0.73 -30.60
C PRO A 79 4.84 -2.24 -30.70
N ASP A 80 4.19 -3.04 -29.87
CA ASP A 80 4.37 -4.50 -29.81
C ASP A 80 3.57 -5.26 -30.89
N GLY A 81 2.91 -4.52 -31.79
CA GLY A 81 2.05 -5.06 -32.84
C GLY A 81 0.66 -5.49 -32.38
N SER A 82 0.34 -5.39 -31.07
CA SER A 82 -1.00 -5.65 -30.55
C SER A 82 -1.97 -4.49 -30.83
N GLY A 83 -1.45 -3.29 -31.04
CA GLY A 83 -2.24 -2.05 -31.14
C GLY A 83 -2.78 -1.57 -29.79
N ASN A 84 -2.40 -2.21 -28.68
CA ASN A 84 -2.84 -1.82 -27.35
C ASN A 84 -2.19 -0.50 -26.93
N GLN A 85 -3.00 0.40 -26.39
CA GLN A 85 -2.53 1.52 -25.60
C GLN A 85 -2.31 1.07 -24.15
N GLY A 86 -1.34 1.68 -23.47
CA GLY A 86 -1.20 1.58 -22.03
C GLY A 86 -2.40 2.25 -21.36
N GLU A 87 -3.06 1.51 -20.46
CA GLU A 87 -4.28 1.94 -19.76
C GLU A 87 -4.26 1.27 -18.39
N ILE A 88 -4.36 2.07 -17.32
CA ILE A 88 -4.49 1.54 -15.97
C ILE A 88 -5.18 2.51 -15.02
N ALA A 89 -6.08 1.95 -14.21
CA ALA A 89 -6.58 2.59 -13.00
C ALA A 89 -6.04 1.86 -11.76
N ILE A 90 -5.57 2.62 -10.76
CA ILE A 90 -5.16 2.09 -9.45
C ILE A 90 -6.05 2.71 -8.39
N GLU A 91 -6.65 1.86 -7.55
CA GLU A 91 -7.45 2.26 -6.41
C GLU A 91 -6.68 2.02 -5.11
N LEU A 92 -6.55 3.06 -4.28
CA LEU A 92 -6.19 2.87 -2.88
C LEU A 92 -7.44 2.46 -2.11
N VAL A 93 -7.42 1.24 -1.57
CA VAL A 93 -8.52 0.67 -0.79
C VAL A 93 -8.14 0.60 0.69
N VAL A 94 -8.96 1.20 1.55
CA VAL A 94 -8.82 1.11 3.01
C VAL A 94 -10.07 0.45 3.57
N ASN A 95 -9.91 -0.71 4.23
CA ASN A 95 -11.00 -1.47 4.83
C ASN A 95 -12.18 -1.71 3.84
N ALA A 96 -11.87 -2.21 2.64
CA ALA A 96 -12.81 -2.46 1.54
C ALA A 96 -13.52 -1.21 0.96
N LYS A 97 -13.07 0.00 1.30
CA LYS A 97 -13.55 1.25 0.72
C LYS A 97 -12.46 1.91 -0.11
N VAL A 98 -12.76 2.25 -1.36
CA VAL A 98 -11.90 3.09 -2.19
C VAL A 98 -11.80 4.48 -1.57
N VAL A 99 -10.58 4.95 -1.35
CA VAL A 99 -10.28 6.28 -0.77
C VAL A 99 -9.44 7.16 -1.69
N GLY A 100 -8.93 6.62 -2.79
CA GLY A 100 -8.26 7.38 -3.84
C GLY A 100 -8.11 6.54 -5.10
N ILE A 101 -8.04 7.22 -6.24
CA ILE A 101 -7.97 6.60 -7.57
C ILE A 101 -6.95 7.39 -8.39
N THR A 102 -6.14 6.70 -9.17
CA THR A 102 -5.39 7.27 -10.29
C THR A 102 -5.78 6.57 -11.56
N HIS A 103 -5.73 7.29 -12.68
CA HIS A 103 -5.96 6.77 -14.01
C HIS A 103 -4.87 7.34 -14.91
N ALA A 104 -4.20 6.48 -15.67
CA ALA A 104 -3.20 6.84 -16.65
C ALA A 104 -3.48 6.08 -17.94
N ASP A 105 -3.49 6.81 -19.05
CA ASP A 105 -3.91 6.34 -20.35
C ASP A 105 -3.07 6.99 -21.46
N THR A 106 -2.56 6.15 -22.33
CA THR A 106 -1.88 6.61 -23.54
C THR A 106 -2.87 6.66 -24.69
N GLU A 107 -2.70 7.63 -25.58
CA GLU A 107 -3.66 7.86 -26.67
C GLU A 107 -3.11 7.35 -28.02
N SER A 108 -1.84 6.95 -28.06
CA SER A 108 -1.19 6.46 -29.27
C SER A 108 0.00 5.53 -28.98
N ILE A 109 0.54 4.92 -30.03
CA ILE A 109 1.80 4.17 -29.93
C ILE A 109 2.99 5.13 -29.76
N ASN A 110 4.00 4.73 -28.99
CA ASN A 110 5.13 5.57 -28.58
C ASN A 110 4.71 6.81 -27.79
N ASP A 111 3.67 6.66 -26.99
CA ASP A 111 3.18 7.66 -26.04
C ASP A 111 3.38 7.15 -24.61
N ASP A 112 3.53 8.08 -23.69
CA ASP A 112 3.84 7.83 -22.29
C ASP A 112 2.88 8.65 -21.43
N ASP A 113 2.23 8.00 -20.47
CA ASP A 113 1.40 8.70 -19.50
C ASP A 113 1.68 8.23 -18.07
N SER A 114 1.38 9.10 -17.11
CA SER A 114 1.58 8.80 -15.70
C SER A 114 0.58 9.52 -14.82
N ALA A 115 0.22 8.86 -13.72
CA ALA A 115 -0.65 9.44 -12.71
C ALA A 115 -0.09 9.20 -11.32
N THR A 116 -0.27 10.18 -10.44
CA THR A 116 0.13 10.09 -9.02
C THR A 116 -1.05 10.41 -8.12
N GLY A 117 -1.31 9.52 -7.18
CA GLY A 117 -2.35 9.66 -6.17
C GLY A 117 -1.74 9.99 -4.82
N PHE A 118 -2.44 10.81 -4.04
CA PHE A 118 -2.05 11.15 -2.68
C PHE A 118 -3.27 11.19 -1.77
N VAL A 119 -3.21 10.48 -0.64
CA VAL A 119 -4.29 10.41 0.34
C VAL A 119 -3.72 10.50 1.75
N ILE A 120 -4.31 11.36 2.58
CA ILE A 120 -4.13 11.34 4.03
C ILE A 120 -5.38 10.75 4.66
N LYS A 121 -5.23 9.69 5.47
CA LYS A 121 -6.37 8.97 6.06
C LYS A 121 -6.09 8.55 7.50
N SER A 122 -7.09 8.71 8.37
CA SER A 122 -7.11 8.05 9.67
C SER A 122 -7.39 6.55 9.49
N VAL A 123 -6.47 5.71 9.93
CA VAL A 123 -6.55 4.24 9.88
C VAL A 123 -6.47 3.71 11.30
N LEU A 124 -7.37 2.79 11.64
CA LEU A 124 -7.37 2.13 12.94
C LEU A 124 -6.42 0.92 12.91
N MET A 125 -5.69 0.70 14.00
CA MET A 125 -4.98 -0.55 14.20
C MET A 125 -5.98 -1.70 14.13
N ARG A 126 -5.65 -2.73 13.36
CA ARG A 126 -6.44 -3.95 13.34
C ARG A 126 -6.17 -4.69 14.66
N SER A 127 -7.14 -4.72 15.57
CA SER A 127 -6.99 -5.45 16.83
C SER A 127 -6.76 -6.92 16.52
N SER A 128 -5.63 -7.48 16.96
CA SER A 128 -5.44 -8.92 17.03
C SER A 128 -6.33 -9.45 18.17
N ASN A 129 -7.59 -9.76 17.86
CA ASN A 129 -8.38 -10.64 18.71
C ASN A 129 -7.83 -12.06 18.55
N VAL A 130 -6.75 -12.35 19.26
CA VAL A 130 -6.47 -13.71 19.70
C VAL A 130 -6.94 -13.75 21.14
N SER A 131 -8.25 -13.97 21.35
CA SER A 131 -8.65 -14.61 22.59
C SER A 131 -8.12 -16.03 22.49
N GLY A 132 -7.17 -16.37 23.35
CA GLY A 132 -6.76 -17.76 23.50
C GLY A 132 -8.01 -18.59 23.83
N ASP A 133 -8.37 -19.47 22.91
CA ASP A 133 -9.06 -20.69 23.32
C ASP A 133 -7.97 -21.65 23.81
N ILE A 134 -8.16 -21.99 25.07
CA ILE A 134 -7.42 -22.86 25.99
C ILE A 134 -7.09 -24.22 25.38
#